data_AF-A0A1T4ZX53-F1
#
_entry.id   AF-A0A1T4ZX53-F1
#
_cell.length_a   1.000
_cell.length_b   1.000
_cell.length_c   1.000
_cell.angle_alpha   90.00
_cell.angle_beta   90.00
_cell.angle_gamma   90.00
#
_symmetry.space_group_name_H-M   'P 1'
#
loop_
_entity.id
_entity.type
_entity.pdbx_description
1 polymer ?
#
loop_
_entity_poly.entity_id
_entity_poly.type
_entity_poly.pdbx_seq_one_letter_code
_entity_poly.pdbx_strand_id
1 'polypeptide(L)'
;MKLEFGSCLGYRSTMKILGIDFTSRPSRRKPITCIDCILDDDALRTQSLEEWPNYDNFEAALAKPGPWIAGIDFPFGQARRFVETIGWPPSWAAYVRHAGQLGRTGFRAALDGYKENRIAGDKEHRRATDKAAGSISPQKLYGVPVGLMFFEGAPRLLASGVTIPHLHEGDPQRIAIEAYPGVLVRHFIGRRSYKNDTRKKQTTDQHEARLNLLQALREEAPRRYGFGIIAPDDLCDDPGADHLDALLCAVQAAWAWRQRDDRFGAPETVDRLEGWIADPHLSVSELPRRQLPFRPEVVMDHTGTISGKVVAND
;
A
#
# COMPACT_ATOMS: atom_id res chain seq x y z
N MET A 1 41.89 -23.33 33.76
CA MET A 1 40.49 -22.89 33.67
C MET A 1 40.35 -22.11 32.37
N LYS A 2 39.89 -22.76 31.29
CA LYS A 2 39.63 -22.11 29.99
C LYS A 2 38.28 -21.41 30.10
N LEU A 3 38.28 -20.08 29.96
CA LEU A 3 37.05 -19.31 29.75
C LEU A 3 36.81 -19.27 28.24
N GLU A 4 35.86 -20.08 27.78
CA GLU A 4 35.33 -19.97 26.42
C GLU A 4 34.42 -18.75 26.37
N PHE A 5 34.81 -17.74 25.58
CA PHE A 5 33.91 -16.69 25.14
C PHE A 5 32.93 -17.31 24.15
N GLY A 6 31.72 -17.62 24.61
CA GLY A 6 30.61 -17.97 23.75
C GLY A 6 30.30 -16.80 22.81
N SER A 7 30.50 -17.00 21.51
CA SER A 7 30.07 -16.06 20.49
C SER A 7 28.55 -15.90 20.58
N CYS A 8 28.07 -14.70 20.92
CA CYS A 8 26.68 -14.36 20.75
C CYS A 8 26.43 -14.25 19.24
N LEU A 9 25.99 -15.34 18.61
CA LEU A 9 25.42 -15.30 17.26
C LEU A 9 24.20 -14.38 17.36
N GLY A 10 24.32 -13.14 16.88
CA GLY A 10 23.22 -12.19 16.85
C GLY A 10 22.06 -12.81 16.07
N TYR A 11 20.95 -13.09 16.76
CA TYR A 11 19.73 -13.55 16.12
C TYR A 11 19.26 -12.43 15.19
N ARG A 12 19.44 -12.59 13.87
CA ARG A 12 18.83 -11.67 12.89
C ARG A 12 17.32 -11.78 13.09
N SER A 13 16.69 -10.69 13.52
CA SER A 13 15.25 -10.66 13.71
C SER A 13 14.59 -10.69 12.34
N THR A 14 14.04 -11.84 11.96
CA THR A 14 13.27 -11.97 10.72
C THR A 14 11.81 -11.65 10.98
N MET A 15 11.16 -11.00 10.02
CA MET A 15 9.75 -10.64 10.08
C MET A 15 9.00 -11.24 8.88
N LYS A 16 7.87 -11.91 9.14
CA LYS A 16 7.00 -12.38 8.07
C LYS A 16 6.18 -11.23 7.51
N ILE A 17 6.30 -11.02 6.20
CA ILE A 17 5.59 -9.98 5.45
C ILE A 17 4.64 -10.66 4.46
N LEU A 18 3.40 -10.20 4.41
CA LEU A 18 2.41 -10.60 3.42
C LEU A 18 2.09 -9.41 2.53
N GLY A 19 2.17 -9.57 1.22
CA GLY A 19 1.67 -8.60 0.26
C GLY A 19 0.47 -9.16 -0.48
N ILE A 20 -0.67 -8.47 -0.45
CA ILE A 20 -1.93 -9.01 -0.91
C ILE A 20 -2.58 -8.06 -1.92
N ASP A 21 -2.67 -8.49 -3.18
CA ASP A 21 -3.54 -7.86 -4.17
C ASP A 21 -4.96 -8.43 -4.05
N PHE A 22 -5.91 -7.59 -3.68
CA PHE A 22 -7.25 -8.01 -3.27
C PHE A 22 -8.30 -7.76 -4.35
N THR A 23 -9.24 -8.69 -4.48
CA THR A 23 -10.41 -8.55 -5.36
C THR A 23 -11.72 -8.75 -4.59
N SER A 24 -12.73 -7.94 -4.92
CA SER A 24 -14.09 -8.04 -4.34
C SER A 24 -14.95 -9.18 -4.92
N ARG A 25 -14.38 -10.00 -5.80
CA ARG A 25 -15.01 -11.16 -6.44
C ARG A 25 -13.95 -12.21 -6.78
N PRO A 26 -13.29 -12.83 -5.78
CA PRO A 26 -12.32 -13.86 -6.04
C PRO A 26 -12.96 -15.03 -6.78
N SER A 27 -12.20 -15.58 -7.73
CA SER A 27 -12.56 -16.76 -8.49
C SER A 27 -11.29 -17.43 -9.00
N ARG A 28 -11.39 -18.63 -9.57
CA ARG A 28 -10.24 -19.28 -10.22
C ARG A 28 -9.61 -18.46 -11.37
N ARG A 29 -10.34 -17.51 -11.95
CA ARG A 29 -9.84 -16.64 -13.05
C ARG A 29 -9.32 -15.29 -12.58
N LYS A 30 -9.64 -14.91 -11.35
CA LYS A 30 -9.22 -13.67 -10.70
C LYS A 30 -9.16 -13.95 -9.20
N PRO A 31 -8.11 -14.64 -8.73
CA PRO A 31 -7.95 -14.94 -7.32
C PRO A 31 -7.61 -13.66 -6.53
N ILE A 32 -7.58 -13.76 -5.20
CA ILE A 32 -6.77 -12.85 -4.38
C ILE A 32 -5.33 -13.39 -4.45
N THR A 33 -4.38 -12.54 -4.76
CA THR A 33 -2.97 -12.94 -4.88
C THR A 33 -2.22 -12.54 -3.61
N CYS A 34 -1.51 -13.49 -3.01
CA CYS A 34 -0.67 -13.24 -1.84
C CYS A 34 0.76 -13.63 -2.15
N ILE A 35 1.69 -12.74 -1.84
CA ILE A 35 3.11 -13.04 -1.81
C ILE A 35 3.59 -13.07 -0.36
N ASP A 36 4.17 -14.19 0.02
CA ASP A 36 4.80 -14.38 1.32
C ASP A 36 6.28 -14.00 1.20
N CYS A 37 6.72 -13.08 2.03
CA CYS A 37 8.10 -12.62 2.10
C CYS A 37 8.66 -12.74 3.52
N ILE A 38 9.98 -12.81 3.61
CA ILE A 38 10.71 -12.61 4.87
C ILE A 38 11.51 -11.32 4.74
N LEU A 39 11.31 -10.43 5.69
CA LEU A 39 12.16 -9.25 5.88
C LEU A 39 13.23 -9.59 6.91
N ASP A 40 14.49 -9.44 6.53
CA ASP A 40 15.63 -9.41 7.43
C ASP A 40 16.22 -7.98 7.47
N ASP A 41 17.37 -7.80 8.11
CA ASP A 41 18.03 -6.49 8.28
C ASP A 41 18.38 -5.80 6.96
N ASP A 42 18.63 -6.55 5.89
CA ASP A 42 19.18 -6.00 4.64
C ASP A 42 18.24 -6.17 3.46
N ALA A 43 17.28 -7.12 3.51
CA ALA A 43 16.47 -7.47 2.36
C ALA A 43 15.05 -7.96 2.69
N LEU A 44 14.13 -7.67 1.77
CA LEU A 44 12.83 -8.33 1.63
C LEU A 44 12.94 -9.45 0.60
N ARG A 45 12.77 -10.70 1.03
CA ARG A 45 12.95 -11.91 0.21
C ARG A 45 11.62 -12.61 -0.02
N THR A 46 11.17 -12.68 -1.26
CA THR A 46 10.03 -13.54 -1.66
C THR A 46 10.32 -14.99 -1.31
N GLN A 47 9.34 -15.65 -0.67
CA GLN A 47 9.38 -17.07 -0.31
C GLN A 47 8.44 -17.87 -1.19
N SER A 48 7.19 -17.45 -1.28
CA SER A 48 6.15 -18.14 -2.03
C SER A 48 5.09 -17.18 -2.53
N LEU A 49 4.36 -17.60 -3.55
CA LEU A 49 3.19 -16.94 -4.08
C LEU A 49 2.00 -17.90 -3.99
N GLU A 50 0.90 -17.42 -3.40
CA GLU A 50 -0.35 -18.15 -3.26
C GLU A 50 -1.48 -17.42 -4.00
N GLU A 51 -2.35 -18.19 -4.64
CA GLU A 51 -3.56 -17.67 -5.29
C GLU A 51 -4.81 -18.24 -4.60
N TRP A 52 -5.65 -17.34 -4.10
CA TRP A 52 -6.84 -17.68 -3.31
C TRP A 52 -8.12 -17.43 -4.12
N PRO A 53 -8.76 -18.47 -4.66
CA PRO A 53 -9.92 -18.32 -5.54
C PRO A 53 -11.23 -18.02 -4.79
N ASN A 54 -11.20 -17.94 -3.46
CA ASN A 54 -12.34 -17.66 -2.60
C ASN A 54 -11.89 -16.93 -1.33
N TYR A 55 -12.85 -16.45 -0.55
CA TYR A 55 -12.57 -15.72 0.68
C TYR A 55 -12.11 -16.59 1.83
N ASP A 56 -12.53 -17.85 1.91
CA ASP A 56 -12.16 -18.77 3.00
C ASP A 56 -10.63 -18.93 3.08
N ASN A 57 -9.94 -18.96 1.94
CA ASN A 57 -8.48 -19.00 1.88
C ASN A 57 -7.84 -17.71 2.45
N PHE A 58 -8.39 -16.54 2.12
CA PHE A 58 -7.94 -15.25 2.66
C PHE A 58 -8.19 -15.16 4.17
N GLU A 59 -9.38 -15.56 4.63
CA GLU A 59 -9.75 -15.58 6.04
C GLU A 59 -8.85 -16.54 6.85
N ALA A 60 -8.56 -17.72 6.29
CA ALA A 60 -7.62 -18.67 6.89
C ALA A 60 -6.20 -18.09 6.98
N ALA A 61 -5.75 -17.32 5.98
CA ALA A 61 -4.46 -16.64 6.03
C ALA A 61 -4.42 -15.57 7.13
N LEU A 62 -5.47 -14.75 7.28
CA LEU A 62 -5.60 -13.78 8.37
C LEU A 62 -5.68 -14.42 9.77
N ALA A 63 -6.13 -15.68 9.86
CA ALA A 63 -6.20 -16.41 11.12
C ALA A 63 -4.89 -17.11 11.52
N LYS A 64 -3.88 -17.18 10.64
CA LYS A 64 -2.57 -17.79 10.95
C LYS A 64 -1.95 -17.07 12.16
N PRO A 65 -1.35 -17.77 13.14
CA PRO A 65 -0.65 -17.15 14.26
C PRO A 65 0.48 -16.20 13.80
N GLY A 66 0.65 -15.09 14.52
CA GLY A 66 1.75 -14.15 14.31
C GLY A 66 3.10 -14.62 14.87
N PRO A 67 4.18 -13.82 14.72
CA PRO A 67 4.18 -12.47 14.18
C PRO A 67 4.13 -12.41 12.64
N TRP A 68 3.24 -11.60 12.09
CA TRP A 68 3.24 -11.19 10.68
C TRP A 68 2.63 -9.79 10.49
N ILE A 69 3.02 -9.12 9.40
CA ILE A 69 2.37 -7.89 8.91
C ILE A 69 1.94 -8.08 7.46
N ALA A 70 0.74 -7.62 7.12
CA ALA A 70 0.15 -7.70 5.79
C ALA A 70 -0.13 -6.31 5.21
N GLY A 71 0.38 -6.05 4.01
CA GLY A 71 -0.05 -4.92 3.17
C GLY A 71 -1.11 -5.41 2.21
N ILE A 72 -2.26 -4.75 2.16
CA ILE A 72 -3.41 -5.24 1.38
C ILE A 72 -3.98 -4.12 0.50
N ASP A 73 -4.11 -4.37 -0.81
CA ASP A 73 -4.64 -3.41 -1.78
C ASP A 73 -6.17 -3.35 -1.73
N PHE A 74 -6.72 -2.66 -0.75
CA PHE A 74 -8.08 -2.11 -0.79
C PHE A 74 -8.24 -1.01 0.27
N PRO A 75 -9.18 -0.06 0.11
CA PRO A 75 -9.40 0.95 1.12
C PRO A 75 -9.99 0.33 2.40
N PHE A 76 -9.31 0.50 3.55
CA PHE A 76 -9.76 -0.03 4.83
C PHE A 76 -10.90 0.78 5.43
N GLY A 77 -11.07 2.04 5.00
CA GLY A 77 -12.09 2.94 5.52
C GLY A 77 -12.89 3.65 4.45
N GLN A 78 -14.01 4.25 4.88
CA GLN A 78 -14.80 5.17 4.08
C GLN A 78 -14.50 6.62 4.50
N ALA A 79 -14.80 7.59 3.64
CA ALA A 79 -14.65 9.00 4.00
C ALA A 79 -15.55 9.36 5.20
N ARG A 80 -14.99 10.07 6.19
CA ARG A 80 -15.73 10.54 7.38
C ARG A 80 -17.02 11.24 6.99
N ARG A 81 -16.92 12.14 5.99
CA ARG A 81 -18.06 12.90 5.48
C ARG A 81 -19.20 12.00 5.03
N PHE A 82 -18.90 10.88 4.36
CA PHE A 82 -19.92 9.92 3.95
C PHE A 82 -20.55 9.25 5.17
N VAL A 83 -19.71 8.67 6.05
CA VAL A 83 -20.14 7.94 7.26
C VAL A 83 -21.05 8.81 8.15
N GLU A 84 -20.65 10.06 8.40
CA GLU A 84 -21.42 10.99 9.23
C GLU A 84 -22.73 11.42 8.56
N THR A 85 -22.70 11.75 7.27
CA THR A 85 -23.88 12.27 6.56
C THR A 85 -24.97 11.21 6.40
N ILE A 86 -24.59 9.94 6.18
CA ILE A 86 -25.56 8.84 6.08
C ILE A 86 -26.01 8.32 7.45
N GLY A 87 -25.45 8.86 8.55
CA GLY A 87 -25.82 8.48 9.91
C GLY A 87 -25.31 7.11 10.34
N TRP A 88 -24.18 6.64 9.78
CA TRP A 88 -23.54 5.40 10.23
C TRP A 88 -22.79 5.61 11.55
N PRO A 89 -22.52 4.51 12.31
CA PRO A 89 -21.85 4.60 13.60
C PRO A 89 -20.50 5.35 13.57
N PRO A 90 -20.14 6.14 14.61
CA PRO A 90 -18.98 7.02 14.58
C PRO A 90 -17.66 6.35 14.99
N SER A 91 -17.51 5.03 14.78
CA SER A 91 -16.24 4.32 14.98
C SER A 91 -16.01 3.29 13.87
N TRP A 92 -14.75 3.04 13.52
CA TRP A 92 -14.39 2.11 12.44
C TRP A 92 -15.04 0.74 12.58
N ALA A 93 -14.82 0.07 13.71
CA ALA A 93 -15.37 -1.25 13.96
C ALA A 93 -16.91 -1.27 13.90
N ALA A 94 -17.56 -0.24 14.44
CA ALA A 94 -19.02 -0.18 14.46
C ALA A 94 -19.61 0.06 13.06
N TYR A 95 -19.05 0.97 12.27
CA TYR A 95 -19.57 1.21 10.92
C TYR A 95 -19.20 0.09 9.95
N VAL A 96 -18.03 -0.55 10.09
CA VAL A 96 -17.66 -1.72 9.29
C VAL A 96 -18.63 -2.87 9.58
N ARG A 97 -18.96 -3.11 10.85
CA ARG A 97 -19.98 -4.10 11.24
C ARG A 97 -21.35 -3.75 10.65
N HIS A 98 -21.76 -2.49 10.75
CA HIS A 98 -23.01 -2.03 10.15
C HIS A 98 -23.02 -2.25 8.63
N ALA A 99 -21.97 -1.84 7.92
CA ALA A 99 -21.83 -2.03 6.48
C ALA A 99 -21.90 -3.52 6.09
N GLY A 100 -21.26 -4.41 6.86
CA GLY A 100 -21.35 -5.86 6.66
C GLY A 100 -22.78 -6.41 6.83
N GLN A 101 -23.53 -5.92 7.81
CA GLN A 101 -24.93 -6.34 8.07
C GLN A 101 -25.91 -5.92 6.96
N LEU A 102 -25.62 -4.86 6.21
CA LEU A 102 -26.43 -4.46 5.06
C LEU A 102 -26.40 -5.51 3.93
N GLY A 103 -25.38 -6.36 3.92
CA GLY A 103 -25.08 -7.23 2.79
C GLY A 103 -24.70 -6.44 1.53
N ARG A 104 -24.28 -7.15 0.49
CA ARG A 104 -23.73 -6.52 -0.72
C ARG A 104 -24.75 -5.61 -1.42
N THR A 105 -26.01 -6.04 -1.47
CA THR A 105 -27.11 -5.28 -2.09
C THR A 105 -27.43 -4.02 -1.28
N GLY A 106 -27.55 -4.14 0.05
CA GLY A 106 -27.85 -3.00 0.92
C GLY A 106 -26.71 -1.98 0.94
N PHE A 107 -25.45 -2.44 0.96
CA PHE A 107 -24.28 -1.56 0.87
C PHE A 107 -24.26 -0.76 -0.45
N ARG A 108 -24.55 -1.41 -1.58
CA ARG A 108 -24.68 -0.72 -2.88
C ARG A 108 -25.80 0.31 -2.85
N ALA A 109 -26.97 -0.07 -2.35
CA ALA A 109 -28.12 0.82 -2.24
C ALA A 109 -27.81 2.05 -1.37
N ALA A 110 -27.07 1.88 -0.26
CA ALA A 110 -26.63 2.99 0.58
C ALA A 110 -25.72 3.97 -0.17
N LEU A 111 -24.76 3.46 -0.95
CA LEU A 111 -23.87 4.29 -1.77
C LEU A 111 -24.59 4.96 -2.95
N ASP A 112 -25.53 4.30 -3.59
CA ASP A 112 -26.31 4.87 -4.70
C ASP A 112 -27.30 5.92 -4.18
N GLY A 113 -28.03 5.63 -3.09
CA GLY A 113 -28.93 6.58 -2.44
C GLY A 113 -28.21 7.83 -1.92
N TYR A 114 -26.97 7.69 -1.45
CA TYR A 114 -26.12 8.84 -1.10
C TYR A 114 -25.90 9.79 -2.28
N LYS A 115 -25.85 9.29 -3.51
CA LYS A 115 -25.51 10.07 -4.71
C LYS A 115 -26.70 10.76 -5.36
N GLU A 116 -27.91 10.26 -5.13
CA GLU A 116 -29.12 10.56 -5.92
C GLU A 116 -29.44 12.05 -5.94
N ASN A 117 -29.45 12.71 -4.77
CA ASN A 117 -29.84 14.11 -4.63
C ASN A 117 -28.65 15.08 -4.49
N ARG A 118 -27.42 14.62 -4.69
CA ARG A 118 -26.22 15.45 -4.55
C ARG A 118 -25.82 16.09 -5.87
N ILE A 119 -25.34 17.33 -5.77
CA ILE A 119 -24.81 18.09 -6.92
C ILE A 119 -23.62 17.38 -7.56
N ALA A 120 -23.37 17.66 -8.84
CA ALA A 120 -22.19 17.18 -9.53
C ALA A 120 -20.91 17.61 -8.80
N GLY A 121 -19.93 16.70 -8.69
CA GLY A 121 -18.70 16.91 -7.93
C GLY A 121 -18.78 16.57 -6.44
N ASP A 122 -19.98 16.41 -5.87
CA ASP A 122 -20.19 16.09 -4.44
C ASP A 122 -20.74 14.68 -4.18
N LYS A 123 -20.71 13.81 -5.19
CA LYS A 123 -21.34 12.47 -5.15
C LYS A 123 -20.48 11.40 -4.46
N GLU A 124 -19.16 11.53 -4.54
CA GLU A 124 -18.20 10.56 -4.02
C GLU A 124 -17.09 11.32 -3.28
N HIS A 125 -16.74 10.91 -2.07
CA HIS A 125 -15.76 11.59 -1.24
C HIS A 125 -14.48 10.76 -1.11
N ARG A 126 -13.36 11.43 -1.34
CA ARG A 126 -12.03 10.90 -1.08
C ARG A 126 -11.64 11.19 0.36
N ARG A 127 -11.04 10.21 1.03
CA ARG A 127 -10.37 10.39 2.33
C ARG A 127 -9.18 11.34 2.18
N ALA A 128 -8.63 11.81 3.30
CA ALA A 128 -7.39 12.59 3.26
C ALA A 128 -6.26 11.81 2.56
N THR A 129 -6.10 10.53 2.91
CA THR A 129 -5.08 9.65 2.31
C THR A 129 -5.31 9.41 0.82
N ASP A 130 -6.56 9.33 0.36
CA ASP A 130 -6.86 9.12 -1.06
C ASP A 130 -6.45 10.32 -1.91
N LYS A 131 -6.64 11.53 -1.38
CA LYS A 131 -6.21 12.76 -2.04
C LYS A 131 -4.68 12.81 -2.12
N ALA A 132 -3.99 12.50 -1.02
CA ALA A 132 -2.53 12.46 -0.97
C ALA A 132 -1.94 11.42 -1.93
N ALA A 133 -2.54 10.23 -2.01
CA ALA A 133 -2.09 9.15 -2.88
C ALA A 133 -2.51 9.32 -4.35
N GLY A 134 -3.34 10.31 -4.66
CA GLY A 134 -3.96 10.45 -5.98
C GLY A 134 -4.86 9.25 -6.34
N SER A 135 -5.44 8.57 -5.35
CA SER A 135 -6.37 7.46 -5.53
C SER A 135 -7.81 7.98 -5.72
N ILE A 136 -8.75 7.04 -5.86
CA ILE A 136 -10.18 7.31 -6.06
C ILE A 136 -10.95 7.18 -4.75
N SER A 137 -12.21 7.62 -4.73
CA SER A 137 -13.07 7.50 -3.56
C SER A 137 -13.37 6.02 -3.23
N PRO A 138 -13.34 5.61 -1.94
CA PRO A 138 -13.79 4.30 -1.49
C PRO A 138 -15.30 4.07 -1.67
N GLN A 139 -16.04 5.07 -2.18
CA GLN A 139 -17.45 4.94 -2.57
C GLN A 139 -17.64 4.51 -4.03
N LYS A 140 -16.55 4.28 -4.78
CA LYS A 140 -16.63 3.91 -6.21
C LYS A 140 -17.15 2.49 -6.39
N LEU A 141 -18.24 2.35 -7.14
CA LEU A 141 -18.90 1.07 -7.44
C LEU A 141 -18.66 0.52 -8.85
N TYR A 142 -18.19 1.36 -9.78
CA TYR A 142 -18.10 1.04 -11.21
C TYR A 142 -16.71 1.36 -11.77
N GLY A 143 -16.26 0.59 -12.75
CA GLY A 143 -14.91 0.70 -13.34
C GLY A 143 -13.87 -0.01 -12.46
N VAL A 144 -13.44 0.66 -11.40
CA VAL A 144 -12.57 0.09 -10.35
C VAL A 144 -13.39 0.08 -9.06
N PRO A 145 -14.07 -1.03 -8.70
CA PRO A 145 -15.09 -1.05 -7.66
C PRO A 145 -14.48 -1.13 -6.26
N VAL A 146 -13.61 -0.19 -5.88
CA VAL A 146 -12.91 -0.19 -4.58
C VAL A 146 -13.87 -0.12 -3.40
N GLY A 147 -15.10 0.40 -3.57
CA GLY A 147 -16.12 0.33 -2.53
C GLY A 147 -16.61 -1.09 -2.26
N LEU A 148 -16.65 -1.95 -3.29
CA LEU A 148 -16.92 -3.38 -3.07
C LEU A 148 -15.71 -4.09 -2.48
N MET A 149 -14.49 -3.61 -2.74
CA MET A 149 -13.29 -4.14 -2.08
C MET A 149 -13.28 -3.81 -0.58
N PHE A 150 -13.63 -2.58 -0.20
CA PHE A 150 -13.91 -2.23 1.20
C PHE A 150 -14.99 -3.14 1.80
N PHE A 151 -16.14 -3.29 1.13
CA PHE A 151 -17.26 -4.09 1.65
C PHE A 151 -16.88 -5.55 1.91
N GLU A 152 -16.07 -6.15 1.02
CA GLU A 152 -15.65 -7.54 1.19
C GLU A 152 -14.44 -7.67 2.14
N GLY A 153 -13.49 -6.73 2.09
CA GLY A 153 -12.24 -6.81 2.84
C GLY A 153 -12.35 -6.35 4.30
N ALA A 154 -12.94 -5.18 4.56
CA ALA A 154 -12.91 -4.57 5.89
C ALA A 154 -13.65 -5.39 6.97
N PRO A 155 -14.84 -5.98 6.70
CA PRO A 155 -15.48 -6.89 7.67
C PRO A 155 -14.64 -8.12 7.99
N ARG A 156 -13.87 -8.63 7.03
CA ARG A 156 -12.98 -9.79 7.22
C ARG A 156 -11.75 -9.44 8.06
N LEU A 157 -11.20 -8.24 7.90
CA LEU A 157 -10.17 -7.73 8.80
C LEU A 157 -10.71 -7.54 10.23
N LEU A 158 -11.92 -6.98 10.37
CA LEU A 158 -12.54 -6.84 11.69
C LEU A 158 -12.78 -8.21 12.36
N ALA A 159 -13.27 -9.18 11.60
CA ALA A 159 -13.57 -10.52 12.11
C ALA A 159 -12.30 -11.33 12.46
N SER A 160 -11.19 -11.13 11.75
CA SER A 160 -9.93 -11.82 12.06
C SER A 160 -9.25 -11.30 13.32
N GLY A 161 -9.64 -10.10 13.80
CA GLY A 161 -9.08 -9.49 14.99
C GLY A 161 -7.64 -9.00 14.80
N VAL A 162 -7.24 -8.65 13.58
CA VAL A 162 -5.93 -8.03 13.31
C VAL A 162 -5.86 -6.63 13.91
N THR A 163 -4.65 -6.21 14.29
CA THR A 163 -4.39 -4.79 14.56
C THR A 163 -4.26 -4.03 13.25
N ILE A 164 -4.96 -2.90 13.14
CA ILE A 164 -4.78 -1.91 12.07
C ILE A 164 -4.30 -0.61 12.73
N PRO A 165 -3.01 -0.25 12.61
CA PRO A 165 -2.44 0.91 13.30
C PRO A 165 -3.27 2.17 13.08
N HIS A 166 -3.61 2.85 14.18
CA HIS A 166 -4.44 4.07 14.25
C HIS A 166 -5.91 3.94 13.83
N LEU A 167 -6.38 2.73 13.48
CA LEU A 167 -7.76 2.50 13.01
C LEU A 167 -8.52 1.46 13.86
N HIS A 168 -7.86 0.35 14.20
CA HIS A 168 -8.46 -0.73 14.98
C HIS A 168 -7.41 -1.45 15.84
N GLU A 169 -7.70 -1.59 17.13
CA GLU A 169 -6.88 -2.35 18.07
C GLU A 169 -7.35 -3.81 18.09
N GLY A 170 -6.44 -4.73 17.82
CA GLY A 170 -6.68 -6.17 17.79
C GLY A 170 -5.49 -6.95 18.37
N ASP A 171 -5.13 -8.06 17.76
CA ASP A 171 -3.94 -8.83 18.10
C ASP A 171 -2.67 -8.08 17.65
N PRO A 172 -1.76 -7.70 18.56
CA PRO A 172 -0.55 -6.94 18.21
C PRO A 172 0.48 -7.76 17.42
N GLN A 173 0.33 -9.09 17.34
CA GLN A 173 1.20 -9.96 16.55
C GLN A 173 0.72 -10.13 15.10
N ARG A 174 -0.48 -9.64 14.76
CA ARG A 174 -1.10 -9.79 13.44
C ARG A 174 -1.54 -8.43 12.94
N ILE A 175 -0.71 -7.81 12.12
CA ILE A 175 -0.88 -6.41 11.72
C ILE A 175 -1.32 -6.34 10.26
N ALA A 176 -2.36 -5.56 9.98
CA ALA A 176 -2.76 -5.22 8.62
C ALA A 176 -2.60 -3.73 8.38
N ILE A 177 -2.03 -3.36 7.23
CA ILE A 177 -1.95 -1.98 6.77
C ILE A 177 -2.55 -1.87 5.37
N GLU A 178 -3.12 -0.72 5.08
CA GLU A 178 -3.63 -0.44 3.75
C GLU A 178 -2.45 -0.14 2.83
N ALA A 179 -2.27 -1.01 1.83
CA ALA A 179 -1.33 -0.81 0.76
C ALA A 179 -2.05 -0.18 -0.45
N TYR A 180 -1.28 0.47 -1.31
CA TYR A 180 -1.79 0.94 -2.58
C TYR A 180 -0.66 0.94 -3.62
N PRO A 181 -0.47 -0.16 -4.36
CA PRO A 181 0.58 -0.33 -5.36
C PRO A 181 0.65 0.81 -6.38
N GLY A 182 -0.51 1.39 -6.71
CA GLY A 182 -0.63 2.47 -7.69
C GLY A 182 0.23 3.71 -7.40
N VAL A 183 0.58 3.99 -6.14
CA VAL A 183 1.50 5.10 -5.82
C VAL A 183 2.95 4.77 -6.22
N LEU A 184 3.42 3.53 -6.00
CA LEU A 184 4.74 3.07 -6.43
C LEU A 184 4.82 3.02 -7.95
N VAL A 185 3.83 2.41 -8.60
CA VAL A 185 3.76 2.31 -10.06
C VAL A 185 3.89 3.70 -10.69
N ARG A 186 3.09 4.66 -10.22
CA ARG A 186 3.12 6.03 -10.75
C ARG A 186 4.43 6.75 -10.49
N HIS A 187 5.09 6.44 -9.39
CA HIS A 187 6.40 7.01 -9.10
C HIS A 187 7.48 6.51 -10.05
N PHE A 188 7.53 5.19 -10.32
CA PHE A 188 8.62 4.59 -11.10
C PHE A 188 8.40 4.65 -12.61
N ILE A 189 7.17 4.43 -13.09
CA ILE A 189 6.86 4.34 -14.53
C ILE A 189 5.82 5.37 -15.00
N GLY A 190 5.45 6.33 -14.14
CA GLY A 190 4.53 7.41 -14.49
C GLY A 190 3.13 6.91 -14.85
N ARG A 191 2.64 7.29 -16.03
CA ARG A 191 1.32 6.90 -16.55
C ARG A 191 1.37 5.76 -17.57
N ARG A 192 2.55 5.13 -17.77
CA ARG A 192 2.68 3.98 -18.68
C ARG A 192 1.79 2.85 -18.16
N SER A 193 0.98 2.27 -19.04
CA SER A 193 0.14 1.15 -18.67
C SER A 193 1.01 -0.09 -18.48
N TYR A 194 0.81 -0.82 -17.38
CA TYR A 194 1.55 -2.05 -17.07
C TYR A 194 0.64 -3.29 -16.95
N LYS A 195 -0.69 -3.11 -16.94
CA LYS A 195 -1.66 -4.21 -16.81
C LYS A 195 -2.91 -4.03 -17.65
N ASN A 196 -3.54 -5.16 -18.02
CA ASN A 196 -4.87 -5.17 -18.61
C ASN A 196 -5.62 -6.48 -18.32
N ASP A 197 -6.75 -6.38 -17.62
CA ASP A 197 -7.64 -7.53 -17.36
C ASP A 197 -8.23 -8.13 -18.64
N THR A 198 -8.29 -7.36 -19.75
CA THR A 198 -8.82 -7.86 -21.02
C THR A 198 -7.70 -8.52 -21.84
N ARG A 199 -7.73 -9.86 -21.95
CA ARG A 199 -6.72 -10.67 -22.67
C ARG A 199 -6.31 -10.11 -24.04
N LYS A 200 -7.28 -9.73 -24.88
CA LYS A 200 -7.03 -9.17 -26.22
C LYS A 200 -6.36 -7.79 -26.24
N LYS A 201 -6.22 -7.14 -25.08
CA LYS A 201 -5.60 -5.82 -24.90
C LYS A 201 -4.25 -5.91 -24.17
N GLN A 202 -3.76 -7.11 -23.89
CA GLN A 202 -2.46 -7.35 -23.28
C GLN A 202 -1.38 -7.21 -24.35
N THR A 203 -0.34 -6.45 -24.06
CA THR A 203 0.73 -6.13 -25.03
C THR A 203 2.12 -6.40 -24.46
N THR A 204 3.11 -6.57 -25.34
CA THR A 204 4.52 -6.68 -24.97
C THR A 204 5.02 -5.42 -24.24
N ASP A 205 4.55 -4.23 -24.65
CA ASP A 205 4.88 -2.96 -23.98
C ASP A 205 4.47 -2.96 -22.49
N GLN A 206 3.33 -3.58 -22.15
CA GLN A 206 2.91 -3.72 -20.76
C GLN A 206 3.80 -4.69 -19.98
N HIS A 207 4.29 -5.75 -20.61
CA HIS A 207 5.23 -6.67 -19.99
C HIS A 207 6.59 -5.99 -19.75
N GLU A 208 7.10 -5.24 -20.72
CA GLU A 208 8.30 -4.40 -20.54
C GLU A 208 8.11 -3.34 -19.44
N ALA A 209 6.92 -2.76 -19.32
CA ALA A 209 6.62 -1.83 -18.24
C ALA A 209 6.69 -2.50 -16.86
N ARG A 210 6.28 -3.77 -16.73
CA ARG A 210 6.41 -4.56 -15.49
C ARG A 210 7.87 -4.86 -15.15
N LEU A 211 8.67 -5.27 -16.15
CA LEU A 211 10.10 -5.50 -15.98
C LEU A 211 10.82 -4.22 -15.54
N ASN A 212 10.57 -3.10 -16.21
CA ASN A 212 11.16 -1.80 -15.85
C ASN A 212 10.74 -1.35 -14.44
N LEU A 213 9.48 -1.58 -14.06
CA LEU A 213 8.99 -1.29 -12.72
C LEU A 213 9.71 -2.13 -11.66
N LEU A 214 9.86 -3.44 -11.86
CA LEU A 214 10.57 -4.32 -10.94
C LEU A 214 12.05 -3.96 -10.83
N GLN A 215 12.70 -3.65 -11.95
CA GLN A 215 14.09 -3.19 -11.96
C GLN A 215 14.27 -1.89 -11.16
N ALA A 216 13.48 -0.85 -11.49
CA ALA A 216 13.54 0.44 -10.80
C ALA A 216 13.24 0.30 -9.31
N LEU A 217 12.29 -0.57 -8.96
CA LEU A 217 11.96 -0.89 -7.58
C LEU A 217 13.17 -1.48 -6.83
N ARG A 218 13.88 -2.45 -7.42
CA ARG A 218 15.09 -3.05 -6.82
C ARG A 218 16.23 -2.06 -6.66
N GLU A 219 16.45 -1.21 -7.67
CA GLU A 219 17.52 -0.20 -7.66
C GLU A 219 17.29 0.85 -6.57
N GLU A 220 16.05 1.31 -6.40
CA GLU A 220 15.72 2.39 -5.46
C GLU A 220 15.41 1.92 -4.04
N ALA A 221 15.11 0.63 -3.84
CA ALA A 221 14.64 0.11 -2.56
C ALA A 221 15.60 0.32 -1.37
N PRO A 222 16.92 0.09 -1.48
CA PRO A 222 17.83 0.34 -0.36
C PRO A 222 17.80 1.79 0.12
N ARG A 223 17.75 2.74 -0.81
CA ARG A 223 17.70 4.18 -0.51
C ARG A 223 16.35 4.61 0.04
N ARG A 224 15.27 4.04 -0.47
CA ARG A 224 13.89 4.49 -0.23
C ARG A 224 13.21 3.82 0.96
N TYR A 225 13.43 2.51 1.11
CA TYR A 225 12.78 1.69 2.13
C TYR A 225 13.76 1.17 3.19
N GLY A 226 15.07 1.30 2.94
CA GLY A 226 16.12 0.84 3.87
C GLY A 226 16.44 -0.65 3.75
N PHE A 227 15.99 -1.32 2.69
CA PHE A 227 16.28 -2.74 2.43
C PHE A 227 16.27 -3.02 0.92
N GLY A 228 17.03 -4.02 0.48
CA GLY A 228 16.98 -4.54 -0.90
C GLY A 228 15.76 -5.44 -1.14
N ILE A 229 15.43 -5.67 -2.41
CA ILE A 229 14.31 -6.54 -2.80
C ILE A 229 14.86 -7.73 -3.59
N ILE A 230 14.52 -8.93 -3.13
CA ILE A 230 14.88 -10.19 -3.77
C ILE A 230 13.58 -10.92 -4.10
N ALA A 231 13.16 -10.76 -5.35
CA ALA A 231 11.97 -11.37 -5.92
C ALA A 231 12.34 -11.95 -7.30
N PRO A 232 11.65 -12.97 -7.81
CA PRO A 232 11.89 -13.49 -9.15
C PRO A 232 11.30 -12.56 -10.24
N ASP A 233 11.85 -12.62 -11.45
CA ASP A 233 11.39 -11.81 -12.59
C ASP A 233 10.06 -12.31 -13.18
N ASP A 234 9.73 -13.59 -12.95
CA ASP A 234 8.51 -14.25 -13.44
C ASP A 234 7.22 -13.64 -12.84
N LEU A 235 7.30 -12.86 -11.76
CA LEU A 235 6.19 -12.02 -11.28
C LEU A 235 5.70 -11.03 -12.35
N CYS A 236 6.54 -10.70 -13.34
CA CYS A 236 6.18 -9.84 -14.46
C CYS A 236 5.47 -10.59 -15.61
N ASP A 237 5.37 -11.92 -15.55
CA ASP A 237 4.73 -12.72 -16.59
C ASP A 237 3.21 -12.65 -16.51
N ASP A 238 2.66 -12.40 -15.31
CA ASP A 238 1.23 -12.15 -15.12
C ASP A 238 0.80 -10.85 -15.82
N PRO A 239 -0.05 -10.92 -16.86
CA PRO A 239 -0.51 -9.73 -17.57
C PRO A 239 -1.58 -8.92 -16.83
N GLY A 240 -2.18 -9.47 -15.77
CA GLY A 240 -3.00 -8.75 -14.80
C GLY A 240 -2.16 -7.90 -13.84
N ALA A 241 -0.87 -8.22 -13.72
CA ALA A 241 0.07 -7.68 -12.74
C ALA A 241 -0.36 -7.86 -11.28
N ASP A 242 -1.28 -8.79 -11.00
CA ASP A 242 -1.75 -9.13 -9.66
C ASP A 242 -0.57 -9.67 -8.83
N HIS A 243 0.34 -10.44 -9.45
CA HIS A 243 1.58 -10.95 -8.83
C HIS A 243 2.56 -9.81 -8.45
N LEU A 244 2.75 -8.85 -9.36
CA LEU A 244 3.62 -7.70 -9.12
C LEU A 244 3.00 -6.73 -8.11
N ASP A 245 1.68 -6.50 -8.17
CA ASP A 245 0.96 -5.64 -7.23
C ASP A 245 0.98 -6.21 -5.81
N ALA A 246 0.90 -7.53 -5.66
CA ALA A 246 1.13 -8.21 -4.37
C ALA A 246 2.54 -7.95 -3.83
N LEU A 247 3.60 -8.00 -4.67
CA LEU A 247 4.95 -7.62 -4.25
C LEU A 247 5.04 -6.16 -3.80
N LEU A 248 4.40 -5.24 -4.52
CA LEU A 248 4.37 -3.81 -4.14
C LEU A 248 3.67 -3.63 -2.79
N CYS A 249 2.60 -4.37 -2.52
CA CYS A 249 1.97 -4.40 -1.20
C CYS A 249 2.91 -4.92 -0.10
N ALA A 250 3.69 -5.98 -0.38
CA ALA A 250 4.68 -6.50 0.56
C ALA A 250 5.78 -5.47 0.85
N VAL A 251 6.22 -4.70 -0.14
CA VAL A 251 7.20 -3.63 0.04
C VAL A 251 6.66 -2.53 0.97
N GLN A 252 5.41 -2.12 0.76
CA GLN A 252 4.74 -1.14 1.64
C GLN A 252 4.59 -1.67 3.08
N ALA A 253 4.26 -2.95 3.24
CA ALA A 253 4.21 -3.64 4.53
C ALA A 253 5.56 -3.70 5.25
N ALA A 254 6.60 -4.09 4.54
CA ALA A 254 7.95 -4.15 5.06
C ALA A 254 8.47 -2.77 5.49
N TRP A 255 8.20 -1.73 4.69
CA TRP A 255 8.54 -0.36 5.03
C TRP A 255 7.78 0.11 6.28
N ALA A 256 6.46 -0.07 6.36
CA ALA A 256 5.68 0.32 7.54
C ALA A 256 6.17 -0.40 8.81
N TRP A 257 6.56 -1.68 8.70
CA TRP A 257 7.15 -2.41 9.82
C TRP A 257 8.48 -1.83 10.28
N ARG A 258 9.34 -1.36 9.36
CA ARG A 258 10.56 -0.65 9.72
C ARG A 258 10.28 0.64 10.47
N GLN A 259 9.15 1.28 10.16
CA GLN A 259 8.69 2.48 10.84
C GLN A 259 7.78 2.21 12.04
N ARG A 260 7.67 0.97 12.55
CA ARG A 260 6.72 0.64 13.65
C ARG A 260 6.91 1.50 14.91
N ASP A 261 8.15 1.88 15.21
CA ASP A 261 8.48 2.75 16.36
C ASP A 261 8.19 4.24 16.07
N ASP A 262 8.01 4.58 14.79
CA ASP A 262 7.53 5.87 14.29
C ASP A 262 6.16 5.70 13.61
N ARG A 263 5.19 5.20 14.39
CA ARG A 263 3.77 5.15 14.00
C ARG A 263 3.49 4.33 12.74
N PHE A 264 4.31 3.32 12.45
CA PHE A 264 4.27 2.56 11.20
C PHE A 264 4.46 3.42 9.94
N GLY A 265 4.95 4.65 10.09
CA GLY A 265 5.05 5.64 9.02
C GLY A 265 3.74 6.40 8.77
N ALA A 266 2.73 6.29 9.62
CA ALA A 266 1.50 7.05 9.48
C ALA A 266 1.73 8.57 9.68
N PRO A 267 0.92 9.44 9.05
CA PRO A 267 1.00 10.88 9.28
C PRO A 267 0.68 11.24 10.74
N GLU A 268 1.11 12.43 11.17
CA GLU A 268 0.92 12.93 12.54
C GLU A 268 -0.54 12.88 12.99
N THR A 269 -1.47 13.19 12.08
CA THR A 269 -2.90 13.02 12.31
C THR A 269 -3.47 11.96 11.36
N VAL A 270 -4.04 10.91 11.95
CA VAL A 270 -4.83 9.90 11.24
C VAL A 270 -6.28 10.03 11.70
N ASP A 271 -7.19 10.15 10.74
CA ASP A 271 -8.61 10.07 11.01
C ASP A 271 -8.99 8.61 11.33
N ARG A 272 -9.50 8.38 12.55
CA ARG A 272 -9.88 7.06 13.06
C ARG A 272 -11.10 6.43 12.37
N LEU A 273 -11.72 7.09 11.40
CA LEU A 273 -12.72 6.50 10.50
C LEU A 273 -12.13 6.20 9.13
N GLU A 274 -11.19 6.99 8.64
CA GLU A 274 -10.71 6.90 7.27
C GLU A 274 -9.53 5.95 7.12
N GLY A 275 -8.64 5.89 8.12
CA GLY A 275 -7.36 5.20 8.01
C GLY A 275 -6.33 5.99 7.19
N TRP A 276 -5.28 5.30 6.75
CA TRP A 276 -4.14 5.86 6.03
C TRP A 276 -3.52 4.79 5.12
N ILE A 277 -2.88 5.21 4.03
CA ILE A 277 -2.15 4.34 3.10
C ILE A 277 -0.67 4.35 3.47
N ALA A 278 -0.06 3.17 3.55
CA ALA A 278 1.35 3.01 3.87
C ALA A 278 2.26 3.23 2.67
N ASP A 279 2.83 4.43 2.55
CA ASP A 279 3.90 4.70 1.59
C ASP A 279 4.79 5.87 2.02
N PRO A 280 6.13 5.80 1.85
CA PRO A 280 7.02 6.89 2.19
C PRO A 280 6.76 8.19 1.42
N HIS A 281 6.07 8.18 0.28
CA HIS A 281 5.64 9.41 -0.40
C HIS A 281 4.52 10.16 0.30
N LEU A 282 3.73 9.46 1.11
CA LEU A 282 2.56 10.02 1.79
C LEU A 282 2.92 10.46 3.20
N SER A 283 3.95 9.83 3.77
CA SER A 283 4.52 10.12 5.08
C SER A 283 5.41 11.34 5.01
N VAL A 284 4.80 12.52 5.06
CA VAL A 284 5.55 13.76 5.27
C VAL A 284 5.92 13.85 6.74
N SER A 285 7.06 13.27 7.13
CA SER A 285 7.89 13.91 8.14
C SER A 285 8.85 14.81 7.38
N GLU A 286 8.63 16.12 7.42
CA GLU A 286 9.63 17.07 6.97
C GLU A 286 10.85 16.94 7.87
N LEU A 287 11.81 16.08 7.50
CA LEU A 287 13.19 16.43 7.77
C LEU A 287 13.48 17.64 6.87
N PRO A 288 13.86 18.81 7.44
CA PRO A 288 14.14 19.97 6.62
C PRO A 288 15.19 19.53 5.60
N ARG A 289 14.93 19.83 4.32
CA ARG A 289 15.96 19.71 3.27
C ARG A 289 17.19 20.40 3.84
N ARG A 290 18.19 19.63 4.32
CA ARG A 290 19.52 20.18 4.49
C ARG A 290 19.84 20.73 3.12
N GLN A 291 19.92 22.06 3.03
CA GLN A 291 20.44 22.74 1.87
C GLN A 291 21.77 22.07 1.58
N LEU A 292 21.79 21.22 0.55
CA LEU A 292 23.03 20.86 -0.09
C LEU A 292 23.65 22.20 -0.49
N PRO A 293 24.90 22.50 -0.08
CA PRO A 293 25.52 23.75 -0.44
C PRO A 293 25.46 23.87 -1.96
N PHE A 294 24.87 24.98 -2.41
CA PHE A 294 24.80 25.38 -3.80
C PHE A 294 26.14 25.05 -4.47
N ARG A 295 26.13 24.09 -5.41
CA ARG A 295 27.25 23.97 -6.35
C ARG A 295 27.06 25.12 -7.35
N PRO A 296 27.99 26.08 -7.44
CA PRO A 296 27.89 27.06 -8.50
C PRO A 296 28.02 26.33 -9.84
N GLU A 297 27.05 26.55 -10.73
CA GLU A 297 27.17 26.17 -12.13
C GLU A 297 28.38 26.89 -12.71
N VAL A 298 29.41 26.12 -13.06
CA VAL A 298 30.52 26.62 -13.88
C VAL A 298 30.02 26.64 -15.31
N VAL A 299 29.53 27.80 -15.75
CA VAL A 299 29.33 28.07 -17.17
C VAL A 299 30.72 28.38 -17.74
N MET A 300 31.30 27.43 -18.49
CA MET A 300 32.47 27.73 -19.32
C MET A 300 31.99 28.38 -20.60
N ASP A 301 32.37 29.63 -20.83
CA ASP A 301 32.33 30.19 -22.18
C ASP A 301 33.54 29.68 -23.00
N HIS A 302 33.42 29.76 -24.32
CA HIS A 302 34.41 29.25 -25.28
C HIS A 302 35.70 30.09 -25.38
N THR A 303 36.01 30.91 -24.37
CA THR A 303 37.22 31.76 -24.33
C THR A 303 38.09 31.56 -23.08
N GLY A 304 37.75 30.60 -22.20
CA GLY A 304 38.67 30.08 -21.19
C GLY A 304 39.02 31.03 -20.04
N THR A 305 38.13 31.94 -19.65
CA THR A 305 38.34 32.82 -18.47
C THR A 305 37.18 32.72 -17.48
N ILE A 306 37.47 32.43 -16.20
CA ILE A 306 36.47 32.32 -15.11
C ILE A 306 36.31 33.70 -14.44
N SER A 307 35.10 34.28 -14.46
CA SER A 307 34.75 35.49 -13.71
C SER A 307 33.57 35.20 -12.78
N GLY A 308 33.82 35.14 -11.47
CA GLY A 308 32.78 34.97 -10.44
C GLY A 308 32.23 36.31 -9.98
N LYS A 309 30.90 36.51 -10.09
CA LYS A 309 30.18 37.58 -9.38
C LYS A 309 29.38 36.97 -8.24
N VAL A 310 29.72 37.35 -7.02
CA VAL A 310 28.90 37.12 -5.82
C VAL A 310 27.88 38.25 -5.75
N VAL A 311 26.59 37.94 -5.85
CA VAL A 311 25.51 38.88 -5.50
C VAL A 311 24.98 38.42 -4.15
N ALA A 312 25.22 39.23 -3.12
CA ALA A 312 24.56 39.09 -1.82
C ALA A 312 23.18 39.76 -1.92
N ASN A 313 22.13 39.11 -1.42
CA ASN A 313 20.82 39.74 -1.24
C ASN A 313 20.64 40.10 0.24
N ASP A 314 20.11 41.31 0.47
CA ASP A 314 19.41 41.72 1.69
C ASP A 314 18.15 40.88 1.93
#